data_AF-A0A521R1T2-F1
#
_entry.id   AF-A0A521R1T2-F1
#
_cell.length_a   1.000
_cell.length_b   1.000
_cell.length_c   1.000
_cell.angle_alpha   90.00
_cell.angle_beta   90.00
_cell.angle_gamma   90.00
#
_symmetry.space_group_name_H-M   'P 1'
#
loop_
_entity.id
_entity.type
_entity.pdbx_description
1 polymer ?
#
loop_
_entity_poly.entity_id
_entity_poly.type
_entity_poly.pdbx_seq_one_letter_code
_entity_poly.pdbx_strand_id
1 'polypeptide(L)'
;MTGIPRWAMLLLAAALVLYGIAASQGWLRDPSLAKADYVGTIDVSADDAQLYRPVPFEWQVNSAAGSFKGSDTAHVRIAPSGERTVLCGWVPLDKGGASIRATRWLSEARLAVGDIKVTALFIAPVDRKPGDGLNAGCLRLDEGIKPSADAPLRLEGPAVRE
;
A
#
# COMPACT_ATOMS: atom_id res chain seq x y z
N MET A 1 -21.37 40.71 23.20
CA MET A 1 -20.36 39.65 22.94
C MET A 1 -20.55 38.56 24.00
N THR A 2 -21.29 37.50 23.68
CA THR A 2 -21.45 36.35 24.59
C THR A 2 -20.26 35.41 24.39
N GLY A 3 -19.33 35.39 25.35
CA GLY A 3 -18.15 34.53 25.30
C GLY A 3 -18.50 33.06 25.44
N ILE A 4 -17.66 32.19 24.87
CA ILE A 4 -17.81 30.73 24.98
C ILE A 4 -17.74 30.34 26.46
N PRO A 5 -18.72 29.61 26.99
CA PRO A 5 -18.74 29.25 28.40
C PRO A 5 -17.62 28.26 28.73
N ARG A 6 -17.01 28.41 29.93
CA ARG A 6 -15.84 27.62 30.37
C ARG A 6 -16.06 26.11 30.31
N TRP A 7 -17.27 25.64 30.59
CA TRP A 7 -17.60 24.21 30.52
C TRP A 7 -17.50 23.67 29.08
N ALA A 8 -17.83 24.46 28.06
CA ALA A 8 -17.68 24.06 26.67
C ALA A 8 -16.20 23.94 26.26
N MET A 9 -15.33 24.82 26.79
CA MET A 9 -13.88 24.68 26.57
C MET A 9 -13.31 23.44 27.27
N LEU A 10 -13.77 23.12 28.48
CA LEU A 10 -13.34 21.91 29.19
C LEU A 10 -13.81 20.63 28.49
N LEU A 11 -15.05 20.60 27.99
CA LEU A 11 -15.55 19.47 27.20
C LEU A 11 -14.77 19.28 25.90
N LEU A 12 -14.44 20.36 25.19
CA LEU A 12 -13.62 20.29 23.99
C LEU A 12 -12.23 19.75 24.31
N ALA A 13 -11.60 20.23 25.38
CA ALA A 13 -10.29 19.74 25.82
C ALA A 13 -10.35 18.23 26.17
N ALA A 14 -11.36 17.79 26.91
CA ALA A 14 -11.57 16.39 27.24
C ALA A 14 -11.79 15.54 25.97
N ALA A 15 -12.60 16.02 25.02
CA ALA A 15 -12.85 15.34 23.76
C ALA A 15 -11.57 15.19 22.92
N LEU A 16 -10.74 16.23 22.85
CA LEU A 16 -9.45 16.19 22.15
C LEU A 16 -8.47 15.22 22.80
N VAL A 17 -8.43 15.15 24.14
CA VAL A 17 -7.59 14.19 24.87
C VAL A 17 -8.05 12.76 24.59
N LEU A 18 -9.34 12.48 24.69
CA LEU A 18 -9.90 11.16 24.39
C LEU A 18 -9.66 10.76 22.93
N TYR A 19 -9.80 11.70 22.00
CA TYR A 19 -9.47 11.49 20.60
C TYR A 19 -7.99 11.14 20.41
N GLY A 20 -7.08 11.88 21.04
CA GLY A 20 -5.65 11.58 21.00
C GLY A 20 -5.33 10.18 21.53
N ILE A 21 -5.97 9.76 22.62
CA ILE A 21 -5.83 8.41 23.18
C ILE A 21 -6.35 7.36 22.18
N ALA A 22 -7.57 7.51 21.67
CA ALA A 22 -8.17 6.57 20.72
C ALA A 22 -7.35 6.45 19.42
N ALA A 23 -6.79 7.56 18.93
CA ALA A 23 -5.88 7.57 17.79
C ALA A 23 -4.56 6.86 18.10
N SER A 24 -3.97 7.12 19.27
CA SER A 24 -2.69 6.50 19.67
C SER A 24 -2.78 4.99 19.87
N GLN A 25 -3.94 4.51 20.36
CA GLN A 25 -4.24 3.09 20.53
C GLN A 25 -4.71 2.42 19.22
N GLY A 26 -4.80 3.17 18.12
CA GLY A 26 -5.21 2.63 16.82
C GLY A 26 -6.70 2.28 16.71
N TRP A 27 -7.54 2.66 17.68
CA TRP A 27 -8.99 2.35 17.68
C TRP A 27 -9.75 3.02 16.53
N LEU A 28 -9.20 4.08 15.96
CA LEU A 28 -9.76 4.80 14.81
C LEU A 28 -9.24 4.28 13.46
N ARG A 29 -8.41 3.23 13.44
CA ARG A 29 -7.90 2.67 12.18
C ARG A 29 -8.96 1.80 11.53
N ASP A 30 -8.95 1.81 10.20
CA ASP A 30 -9.70 0.86 9.39
C ASP A 30 -9.28 -0.57 9.79
N PRO A 31 -10.16 -1.40 10.36
CA PRO A 31 -9.80 -2.73 10.86
C PRO A 31 -9.37 -3.68 9.74
N SER A 32 -9.70 -3.37 8.48
CA SER A 32 -9.19 -4.11 7.32
C SER A 32 -7.74 -3.76 6.99
N LEU A 33 -7.21 -2.62 7.46
CA LEU A 33 -5.84 -2.20 7.18
C LEU A 33 -4.86 -2.90 8.14
N ALA A 34 -4.26 -3.99 7.65
CA ALA A 34 -3.19 -4.69 8.33
C ALA A 34 -1.96 -3.79 8.49
N LYS A 35 -1.39 -3.82 9.70
CA LYS A 35 -0.13 -3.14 9.98
C LYS A 35 1.02 -3.94 9.36
N ALA A 36 1.93 -3.21 8.74
CA ALA A 36 3.05 -3.75 8.01
C ALA A 36 4.24 -2.79 8.05
N ASP A 37 5.45 -3.36 8.09
CA ASP A 37 6.70 -2.62 8.04
C ASP A 37 7.38 -2.85 6.70
N TYR A 38 7.86 -1.78 6.05
CA TYR A 38 8.73 -1.91 4.88
C TYR A 38 10.07 -2.52 5.30
N VAL A 39 10.52 -3.57 4.62
CA VAL A 39 11.74 -4.32 4.99
C VAL A 39 12.86 -4.21 3.95
N GLY A 40 12.67 -3.43 2.89
CA GLY A 40 13.67 -3.21 1.85
C GLY A 40 13.30 -3.88 0.53
N THR A 41 14.32 -4.11 -0.29
CA THR A 41 14.17 -4.76 -1.60
C THR A 41 14.89 -6.09 -1.66
N ILE A 42 14.39 -7.00 -2.48
CA ILE A 42 15.04 -8.29 -2.78
C ILE A 42 15.26 -8.44 -4.28
N ASP A 43 16.40 -9.03 -4.66
CA ASP A 43 16.66 -9.40 -6.05
C ASP A 43 15.71 -10.52 -6.48
N VAL A 44 15.18 -10.42 -7.70
CA VAL A 44 14.26 -11.39 -8.27
C VAL A 44 14.96 -12.12 -9.40
N SER A 45 15.30 -13.38 -9.12
CA SER A 45 15.82 -14.30 -10.13
C SER A 45 14.74 -14.63 -11.17
N ALA A 46 15.16 -15.14 -12.34
CA ALA A 46 14.24 -15.58 -13.38
C ALA A 46 13.32 -16.72 -12.91
N ASP A 47 13.83 -17.59 -12.03
CA ASP A 47 13.07 -18.71 -11.46
C ASP A 47 12.08 -18.21 -10.39
N ASP A 48 12.51 -17.30 -9.50
CA ASP A 48 11.65 -16.70 -8.48
C ASP A 48 10.50 -15.88 -9.08
N ALA A 49 10.69 -15.32 -10.28
CA ALA A 49 9.67 -14.54 -10.98
C ALA A 49 8.37 -15.33 -11.17
N GLN A 50 8.45 -16.65 -11.32
CA GLN A 50 7.28 -17.54 -11.50
C GLN A 50 6.39 -17.60 -10.24
N LEU A 51 6.94 -17.25 -9.08
CA LEU A 51 6.22 -17.22 -7.81
C LEU A 51 5.45 -15.90 -7.61
N TYR A 52 5.68 -14.90 -8.47
CA TYR A 52 4.95 -13.64 -8.45
C TYR A 52 3.70 -13.75 -9.30
N ARG A 53 2.56 -13.35 -8.73
CA ARG A 53 1.27 -13.36 -9.43
C ARG A 53 0.99 -12.00 -10.06
N PRO A 54 0.48 -11.96 -11.30
CA PRO A 54 0.07 -10.71 -11.93
C PRO A 54 -1.20 -10.17 -11.24
N VAL A 55 -1.17 -8.88 -10.93
CA VAL A 55 -2.27 -8.13 -10.30
C VAL A 55 -2.54 -6.92 -11.20
N PRO A 56 -3.51 -7.02 -12.14
CA PRO A 56 -3.89 -5.90 -12.97
C PRO A 56 -4.59 -4.82 -12.13
N PHE A 57 -4.37 -3.57 -12.48
CA PHE A 57 -5.01 -2.44 -11.81
C PHE A 57 -5.20 -1.26 -12.76
N GLU A 58 -6.23 -0.47 -12.47
CA GLU A 58 -6.48 0.81 -13.12
C GLU A 58 -6.01 1.93 -12.21
N TRP A 59 -5.43 2.97 -12.79
CA TRP A 59 -4.96 4.13 -12.05
C TRP A 59 -5.48 5.42 -12.69
N GLN A 60 -5.66 6.43 -11.84
CA GLN A 60 -6.00 7.78 -12.25
C GLN A 60 -5.19 8.79 -11.45
N VAL A 61 -4.54 9.70 -12.17
CA VAL A 61 -3.77 10.82 -11.61
C VAL A 61 -4.29 12.12 -12.20
N ASN A 62 -4.68 13.04 -11.31
CA ASN A 62 -5.13 14.38 -11.67
C ASN A 62 -3.99 15.37 -11.43
N SER A 63 -3.65 16.16 -12.44
CA SER A 63 -2.68 17.25 -12.33
C SER A 63 -3.24 18.56 -12.86
N ALA A 64 -2.49 19.65 -12.74
CA ALA A 64 -2.89 20.93 -13.32
C ALA A 64 -3.06 20.88 -14.85
N ALA A 65 -2.41 19.93 -15.53
CA ALA A 65 -2.50 19.73 -16.97
C ALA A 65 -3.69 18.86 -17.41
N GLY A 66 -4.43 18.26 -16.48
CA GLY A 66 -5.60 17.43 -16.77
C GLY A 66 -5.66 16.13 -15.95
N SER A 67 -6.64 15.30 -16.28
CA SER A 67 -6.84 13.97 -15.69
C SER A 67 -6.24 12.90 -16.60
N PHE A 68 -5.32 12.11 -16.05
CA PHE A 68 -4.65 11.02 -16.74
C PHE A 68 -5.12 9.70 -16.13
N LYS A 69 -5.40 8.72 -16.98
CA LYS A 69 -5.83 7.39 -16.58
C LYS A 69 -5.10 6.34 -17.39
N GLY A 70 -4.93 5.17 -16.81
CA GLY A 70 -4.31 4.03 -17.47
C GLY A 70 -4.54 2.75 -16.70
N SER A 71 -3.96 1.67 -17.22
CA SER A 71 -3.99 0.34 -16.64
C SER A 71 -2.58 -0.22 -16.65
N ASP A 72 -2.19 -0.84 -15.55
CA ASP A 72 -0.89 -1.49 -15.40
C ASP A 72 -1.05 -2.84 -14.69
N THR A 73 0.03 -3.63 -14.66
CA THR A 73 0.06 -4.92 -13.95
C THR A 73 1.23 -4.93 -12.99
N ALA A 74 0.93 -5.05 -11.70
CA ALA A 74 1.92 -5.31 -10.68
C ALA A 74 2.14 -6.82 -10.57
N HIS A 75 3.34 -7.24 -10.17
CA HIS A 75 3.67 -8.62 -9.88
C HIS A 75 3.90 -8.72 -8.39
N VAL A 76 3.11 -9.54 -7.70
CA VAL A 76 3.11 -9.63 -6.23
C VAL A 76 3.22 -11.08 -5.77
N ARG A 77 4.10 -11.31 -4.79
CA ARG A 77 4.32 -12.60 -4.14
C ARG A 77 3.96 -12.49 -2.66
N ILE A 78 3.21 -13.48 -2.18
CA ILE A 78 3.00 -13.72 -0.75
C ILE A 78 4.00 -14.80 -0.32
N ALA A 79 4.94 -14.43 0.53
CA ALA A 79 5.94 -15.35 1.09
C ALA A 79 5.64 -15.55 2.58
N PRO A 80 4.92 -16.62 2.96
CA PRO A 80 4.77 -16.99 4.37
C PRO A 80 6.14 -17.48 4.90
N SER A 81 6.96 -16.56 5.41
CA SER A 81 8.32 -16.84 5.89
C SER A 81 8.32 -17.02 7.41
N GLY A 82 8.44 -18.26 7.88
CA GLY A 82 8.61 -18.57 9.30
C GLY A 82 7.55 -17.92 10.21
N GLU A 83 7.99 -16.99 11.08
CA GLU A 83 7.12 -16.33 12.07
C GLU A 83 6.19 -15.28 11.47
N ARG A 84 6.58 -14.60 10.37
CA ARG A 84 5.84 -13.46 9.79
C ARG A 84 5.78 -13.52 8.27
N THR A 85 4.60 -13.22 7.72
CA THR A 85 4.41 -13.18 6.27
C THR A 85 5.06 -11.94 5.66
N VAL A 86 5.79 -12.13 4.57
CA VAL A 86 6.39 -11.07 3.76
C VAL A 86 5.61 -10.96 2.45
N LEU A 87 5.26 -9.75 2.04
CA LEU A 87 4.70 -9.46 0.72
C LEU A 87 5.76 -8.71 -0.08
N CYS A 88 6.08 -9.20 -1.27
CA CYS A 88 7.02 -8.53 -2.16
C CYS A 88 6.33 -8.23 -3.48
N GLY A 89 6.65 -7.08 -4.09
CA GLY A 89 6.02 -6.68 -5.32
C GLY A 89 6.86 -5.73 -6.16
N TRP A 90 6.61 -5.78 -7.47
CA TRP A 90 7.22 -4.90 -8.44
C TRP A 90 6.25 -4.55 -9.57
N VAL A 91 6.48 -3.43 -10.25
CA VAL A 91 5.72 -3.00 -11.42
C VAL A 91 6.70 -2.54 -12.51
N PRO A 92 6.57 -3.05 -13.75
CA PRO A 92 7.46 -2.64 -14.83
C PRO A 92 7.21 -1.17 -15.20
N LEU A 93 8.29 -0.41 -15.34
CA LEU A 93 8.25 0.94 -15.88
C LEU A 93 8.15 0.90 -17.40
N ASP A 94 7.16 1.60 -17.94
CA ASP A 94 7.13 1.93 -19.35
C ASP A 94 8.04 3.14 -19.63
N LYS A 95 8.65 3.16 -20.82
CA LYS A 95 9.46 4.32 -21.25
C LYS A 95 8.61 5.57 -21.57
N GLY A 96 7.28 5.44 -21.57
CA GLY A 96 6.31 6.49 -21.90
C GLY A 96 5.87 7.35 -20.73
N GLY A 97 6.30 7.06 -19.49
CA GLY A 97 5.98 7.83 -18.29
C GLY A 97 4.57 7.61 -17.73
N ALA A 98 3.81 6.68 -18.30
CA ALA A 98 2.50 6.26 -17.76
C ALA A 98 2.70 5.52 -16.42
N SER A 99 3.73 4.69 -16.35
CA SER A 99 4.15 3.95 -15.16
C SER A 99 4.65 4.84 -14.02
N ILE A 100 5.17 6.04 -14.30
CA ILE A 100 5.49 7.05 -13.26
C ILE A 100 4.20 7.56 -12.60
N ARG A 101 3.13 7.72 -13.38
CA ARG A 101 1.82 8.11 -12.83
C ARG A 101 1.18 6.93 -12.09
N ALA A 102 1.35 5.71 -12.58
CA ALA A 102 0.93 4.51 -11.89
C ALA A 102 1.60 4.37 -10.52
N THR A 103 2.90 4.64 -10.40
CA THR A 103 3.62 4.60 -9.11
C THR A 103 3.17 5.72 -8.17
N ARG A 104 2.85 6.90 -8.70
CA ARG A 104 2.20 7.95 -7.90
C ARG A 104 0.84 7.48 -7.36
N TRP A 105 0.03 6.81 -8.18
CA TRP A 105 -1.23 6.23 -7.72
C TRP A 105 -1.01 5.14 -6.65
N LEU A 106 0.00 4.28 -6.82
CA LEU A 106 0.36 3.24 -5.84
C LEU A 106 0.72 3.80 -4.45
N SER A 107 1.17 5.06 -4.36
CA SER A 107 1.48 5.68 -3.06
C SER A 107 0.27 5.88 -2.14
N GLU A 108 -0.94 5.97 -2.71
CA GLU A 108 -2.20 6.08 -1.97
C GLU A 108 -3.07 4.82 -2.10
N ALA A 109 -2.68 3.90 -2.99
CA ALA A 109 -3.40 2.66 -3.21
C ALA A 109 -3.17 1.67 -2.06
N ARG A 110 -4.10 0.72 -1.98
CA ARG A 110 -4.07 -0.42 -1.08
C ARG A 110 -4.06 -1.70 -1.88
N LEU A 111 -3.29 -2.66 -1.40
CA LEU A 111 -3.35 -4.04 -1.86
C LEU A 111 -4.25 -4.82 -0.90
N ALA A 112 -5.41 -5.26 -1.39
CA ALA A 112 -6.21 -6.27 -0.73
C ALA A 112 -5.57 -7.66 -0.91
N VAL A 113 -5.43 -8.38 0.19
CA VAL A 113 -4.82 -9.72 0.28
C VAL A 113 -5.78 -10.61 1.08
N GLY A 114 -6.68 -11.31 0.41
CA GLY A 114 -7.79 -11.97 1.10
C GLY A 114 -8.65 -10.95 1.85
N ASP A 115 -8.78 -11.15 3.16
CA ASP A 115 -9.63 -10.32 4.04
C ASP A 115 -8.90 -9.09 4.63
N ILE A 116 -7.60 -8.94 4.36
CA ILE A 116 -6.80 -7.81 4.84
C ILE A 116 -6.45 -6.86 3.70
N LYS A 117 -6.06 -5.65 4.06
CA LYS A 117 -5.52 -4.62 3.17
C LYS A 117 -4.19 -4.13 3.70
N VAL A 118 -3.27 -3.83 2.81
CA VAL A 118 -1.99 -3.17 3.15
C VAL A 118 -1.77 -1.99 2.21
N THR A 119 -0.90 -1.06 2.59
CA THR A 119 -0.43 -0.03 1.65
C THR A 119 0.27 -0.68 0.46
N ALA A 120 0.04 -0.16 -0.75
CA ALA A 120 0.66 -0.67 -1.97
C ALA A 120 2.03 -0.03 -2.28
N LEU A 121 2.48 0.95 -1.48
CA LEU A 121 3.70 1.72 -1.73
C LEU A 121 4.98 0.87 -1.80
N PHE A 122 4.98 -0.32 -1.19
CA PHE A 122 6.10 -1.26 -1.26
C PHE A 122 6.34 -1.85 -2.66
N ILE A 123 5.38 -1.76 -3.58
CA ILE A 123 5.51 -2.29 -4.94
C ILE A 123 6.52 -1.43 -5.69
N ALA A 124 7.71 -1.97 -5.91
CA ALA A 124 8.81 -1.21 -6.48
C ALA A 124 8.66 -1.02 -8.00
N PRO A 125 8.83 0.20 -8.54
CA PRO A 125 8.98 0.38 -9.97
C PRO A 125 10.32 -0.16 -10.45
N VAL A 126 10.31 -0.92 -11.55
CA VAL A 126 11.51 -1.57 -12.09
C VAL A 126 11.61 -1.37 -13.61
N ASP A 127 12.82 -1.10 -14.10
CA ASP A 127 13.14 -0.97 -15.53
C ASP A 127 13.81 -2.23 -16.09
N ARG A 128 14.21 -3.16 -15.22
CA ARG A 128 14.90 -4.42 -15.57
C ARG A 128 13.94 -5.59 -15.60
N LYS A 129 14.35 -6.67 -16.26
CA LYS A 129 13.64 -7.95 -16.27
C LYS A 129 14.10 -8.84 -15.11
N PRO A 130 13.26 -9.80 -14.67
CA PRO A 130 13.70 -10.80 -13.71
C PRO A 130 14.97 -11.52 -14.18
N GLY A 131 15.92 -11.74 -13.27
CA GLY A 131 17.25 -12.28 -13.57
C GLY A 131 18.30 -11.26 -14.02
N ASP A 132 17.90 -10.03 -14.40
CA ASP A 132 18.81 -8.96 -14.84
C ASP A 132 19.06 -7.90 -13.74
N GLY A 133 18.94 -8.29 -12.47
CA GLY A 133 19.06 -7.39 -11.32
C GLY A 133 17.78 -6.61 -10.98
N LEU A 134 16.61 -7.20 -11.26
CA LEU A 134 15.31 -6.68 -10.85
C LEU A 134 15.19 -6.75 -9.33
N ASN A 135 14.81 -5.64 -8.69
CA ASN A 135 14.62 -5.59 -7.25
C ASN A 135 13.14 -5.33 -6.91
N ALA A 136 12.48 -6.30 -6.27
CA ALA A 136 11.13 -6.13 -5.75
C ALA A 136 11.18 -5.48 -4.38
N GLY A 137 10.28 -4.54 -4.10
CA GLY A 137 10.13 -3.99 -2.76
C GLY A 137 9.29 -4.93 -1.90
N CYS A 138 9.59 -4.97 -0.61
CA CYS A 138 8.99 -5.92 0.32
C CYS A 138 8.49 -5.24 1.60
N LEU A 139 7.35 -5.71 2.07
CA LEU A 139 6.81 -5.41 3.38
C LEU A 139 6.70 -6.69 4.21
N ARG A 140 6.78 -6.55 5.52
CA ARG A 140 6.53 -7.62 6.48
C ARG A 140 5.26 -7.30 7.26
N LEU A 141 4.33 -8.24 7.29
CA LEU A 141 3.10 -8.11 8.07
C LEU A 141 3.41 -8.25 9.57
N ASP A 142 2.62 -7.56 10.39
CA ASP A 142 2.63 -7.72 11.84
C ASP A 142 2.32 -9.17 12.25
N GLU A 143 2.70 -9.49 13.48
CA GLU A 143 2.56 -10.84 14.03
C GLU A 143 1.10 -11.31 14.09
N GLY A 144 0.87 -12.59 13.76
CA GLY A 144 -0.47 -13.18 13.68
C GLY A 144 -1.21 -12.96 12.36
N ILE A 145 -0.74 -12.03 11.50
CA ILE A 145 -1.33 -11.80 10.19
C ILE A 145 -0.65 -12.72 9.16
N LYS A 146 -1.31 -13.85 8.87
CA LYS A 146 -0.78 -14.89 7.97
C LYS A 146 -1.78 -15.22 6.86
N PRO A 147 -1.94 -14.35 5.85
CA PRO A 147 -2.75 -14.69 4.68
C PRO A 147 -2.15 -15.90 3.97
N SER A 148 -3.01 -16.71 3.36
CA SER A 148 -2.56 -17.84 2.55
C SER A 148 -1.73 -17.37 1.35
N ALA A 149 -0.77 -18.18 0.91
CA ALA A 149 0.09 -17.85 -0.23
C ALA A 149 -0.70 -17.63 -1.53
N ASP A 150 -1.85 -18.29 -1.65
CA ASP A 150 -2.78 -18.20 -2.77
C ASP A 150 -3.93 -17.20 -2.54
N ALA A 151 -3.95 -16.47 -1.40
CA ALA A 151 -5.00 -15.50 -1.09
C ALA A 151 -5.26 -14.53 -2.26
N PRO A 152 -6.52 -14.17 -2.56
CA PRO A 152 -6.82 -13.31 -3.70
C PRO A 152 -6.16 -11.95 -3.53
N LEU A 153 -5.62 -11.42 -4.63
CA LEU A 153 -4.93 -10.12 -4.66
C LEU A 153 -5.73 -9.13 -5.50
N ARG A 154 -5.95 -7.93 -4.97
CA ARG A 154 -6.55 -6.83 -5.72
C ARG A 154 -5.93 -5.51 -5.30
N LEU A 155 -5.52 -4.71 -6.27
CA LEU A 155 -5.15 -3.33 -6.02
C LEU A 155 -6.38 -2.43 -6.12
N GLU A 156 -6.54 -1.55 -5.16
CA GLU A 156 -7.63 -0.59 -5.10
C GLU A 156 -7.13 0.74 -4.54
N GLY A 157 -7.67 1.83 -5.05
CA GLY A 157 -7.22 3.15 -4.63
C GLY A 157 -8.07 4.24 -5.28
N PRO A 158 -8.19 5.41 -4.63
CA PRO A 158 -8.87 6.55 -5.22
C PRO A 158 -8.05 7.14 -6.37
N ALA A 159 -8.65 8.03 -7.16
CA ALA A 159 -7.86 8.90 -8.02
C ALA A 159 -6.95 9.79 -7.15
N VAL A 160 -5.68 9.92 -7.55
CA VAL A 160 -4.69 10.69 -6.79
C VAL A 160 -4.41 12.03 -7.45
N ARG A 161 -3.88 12.98 -6.68
CA ARG A 161 -3.42 14.27 -7.20
C ARG A 161 -1.89 14.30 -7.26
N GLU A 162 -1.39 14.76 -8.40
CA GLU A 162 0.03 15.05 -8.63
C GLU A 162 0.44 16.34 -7.92
#